data_AF-A7REP4-F1
#
_entry.id   AF-A7REP4-F1
#
_cell.length_a   1.000
_cell.length_b   1.000
_cell.length_c   1.000
_cell.angle_alpha   90.00
_cell.angle_beta   90.00
_cell.angle_gamma   90.00
#
_symmetry.space_group_name_H-M   'P 1'
#
loop_
_entity.id
_entity.type
_entity.pdbx_description
1 polymer ?
#
loop_
_entity_poly.entity_id
_entity_poly.type
_entity_poly.pdbx_seq_one_letter_code
_entity_poly.pdbx_strand_id
1 'polypeptide(L)'
;MEPNCASFNFGLASDGKMTCELNNNSAKDPGELKDKVGFVYQGYKDMCEATCYMEPNCASFNFGLASDGKMTCELNNNSAKDPGELKDKVGFIYQGYKNTCGSSKCLSGSFCQTGYGEKNHRSKYITVNVKSYAKGSFHGLSEIIVDGTDYCLKQRGHNFAAFSMNGTFISKANFDTYGSATADDEMRDYINDLPSNSLVIISTYDSAERHVADAYNALRSLGAVEPLKSGYRGTWFLIGHKGGPRPWITQGNHESSVPSMGSAHVQKEGCFAHASLYQQWCNP
;
A
#
# COMPACT_ATOMS: atom_id res chain seq x y z
N MET A 1 18.38 29.71 -8.67
CA MET A 1 19.11 28.47 -8.34
C MET A 1 20.29 28.39 -9.29
N GLU A 2 21.51 28.29 -8.76
CA GLU A 2 22.72 28.23 -9.57
C GLU A 2 22.73 26.97 -10.45
N PRO A 3 23.02 27.09 -11.75
CA PRO A 3 22.81 26.01 -12.72
C PRO A 3 23.81 24.84 -12.63
N ASN A 4 24.89 24.92 -11.84
CA ASN A 4 26.04 24.01 -11.95
C ASN A 4 26.31 23.13 -10.71
N CYS A 5 25.37 23.03 -9.77
CA CYS A 5 25.64 22.41 -8.47
C CYS A 5 25.78 20.87 -8.57
N ALA A 6 26.99 20.35 -8.33
CA ALA A 6 27.33 18.92 -8.39
C ALA A 6 27.22 18.20 -7.03
N SER A 7 27.21 18.94 -5.93
CA SER A 7 27.11 18.43 -4.56
C SER A 7 26.68 19.55 -3.62
N PHE A 8 26.24 19.25 -2.40
CA PHE A 8 26.03 20.26 -1.37
C PHE A 8 26.51 19.78 -0.01
N ASN A 9 26.93 20.73 0.83
CA ASN A 9 27.26 20.49 2.23
C ASN A 9 26.05 20.91 3.08
N PHE A 10 25.54 20.02 3.94
CA PHE A 10 24.49 20.36 4.90
C PHE A 10 24.99 20.26 6.34
N GLY A 11 24.69 21.27 7.16
CA GLY A 11 25.18 21.31 8.54
C GLY A 11 24.78 22.58 9.30
N LEU A 12 25.13 22.60 10.59
CA LEU A 12 24.91 23.74 11.46
C LEU A 12 25.98 24.80 11.20
N ALA A 13 25.55 25.98 10.78
CA ALA A 13 26.41 27.15 10.69
C ALA A 13 26.78 27.65 12.09
N SER A 14 27.80 28.51 12.17
CA SER A 14 28.30 29.10 13.42
C SER A 14 27.25 29.94 14.16
N ASP A 15 26.15 30.31 13.50
CA ASP A 15 24.99 30.99 14.09
C ASP A 15 23.89 30.02 14.59
N GLY A 16 24.15 28.71 14.56
CA GLY A 16 23.23 27.67 14.98
C GLY A 16 22.10 27.38 13.97
N LYS A 17 22.13 27.95 12.76
CA LYS A 17 21.14 27.65 11.72
C LYS A 17 21.56 26.47 10.87
N MET A 18 20.59 25.65 10.47
CA MET A 18 20.81 24.64 9.45
C MET A 18 21.02 25.35 8.11
N THR A 19 22.14 25.06 7.45
CA THR A 19 22.51 25.68 6.18
C THR A 19 22.85 24.61 5.14
N CYS A 20 22.56 24.94 3.88
CA CYS A 20 22.87 24.12 2.72
C CYS A 20 23.73 24.97 1.78
N GLU A 21 25.00 24.58 1.61
CA GLU A 21 25.95 25.25 0.72
C GLU A 21 26.08 24.43 -0.56
N LEU A 22 25.63 25.01 -1.68
CA LEU A 22 25.74 24.45 -3.02
C LEU A 22 27.22 24.46 -3.47
N ASN A 23 27.71 23.34 -4.02
CA ASN A 23 29.07 23.20 -4.53
C ASN A 23 29.06 22.65 -5.97
N ASN A 24 29.77 23.33 -6.88
CA ASN A 24 29.88 22.95 -8.30
C ASN A 24 30.91 21.84 -8.59
N ASN A 25 31.63 21.33 -7.58
CA ASN A 25 32.74 20.41 -7.79
C ASN A 25 32.29 18.93 -7.85
N SER A 26 32.58 18.26 -8.97
CA SER A 26 32.49 16.80 -9.12
C SER A 26 33.68 16.11 -8.44
N ALA A 27 33.47 14.95 -7.83
CA ALA A 27 34.41 14.18 -6.99
C ALA A 27 35.71 13.67 -7.67
N LYS A 28 36.20 14.32 -8.73
CA LYS A 28 37.39 13.90 -9.50
C LYS A 28 38.70 14.57 -9.05
N ASP A 29 38.66 15.50 -8.10
CA ASP A 29 39.87 16.13 -7.54
C ASP A 29 39.82 16.14 -5.99
N PRO A 30 40.52 15.23 -5.29
CA PRO A 30 40.45 15.09 -3.83
C PRO A 30 40.96 16.31 -3.05
N GLY A 31 41.70 17.22 -3.69
CA GLY A 31 42.30 18.40 -3.06
C GLY A 31 41.35 19.57 -2.79
N GLU A 32 40.15 19.58 -3.38
CA GLU A 32 39.16 20.67 -3.22
C GLU A 32 37.90 20.24 -2.46
N LEU A 33 37.86 19.01 -1.95
CA LEU A 33 36.85 18.54 -1.01
C LEU A 33 37.11 19.20 0.35
N LYS A 34 36.55 20.39 0.58
CA LYS A 34 36.62 20.99 1.91
C LYS A 34 35.70 20.21 2.84
N ASP A 35 36.24 19.17 3.47
CA ASP A 35 35.71 18.63 4.73
C ASP A 35 35.50 19.80 5.68
N LYS A 36 34.24 20.22 5.85
CA LYS A 36 33.86 21.27 6.77
C LYS A 36 33.35 20.59 8.03
N VAL A 37 34.13 20.68 9.11
CA VAL A 37 33.78 20.09 10.41
C VAL A 37 32.37 20.53 10.81
N GLY A 38 31.45 19.56 10.96
CA GLY A 38 30.04 19.81 11.28
C GLY A 38 29.06 19.78 10.08
N PHE A 39 29.55 19.50 8.87
CA PHE A 39 28.74 19.38 7.66
C PHE A 39 28.92 18.00 7.02
N VAL A 40 27.86 17.49 6.41
CA VAL A 40 27.86 16.23 5.65
C VAL A 40 27.82 16.55 4.16
N TYR A 41 28.73 15.92 3.41
CA TYR A 41 28.78 15.97 1.96
C TYR A 41 27.75 15.02 1.36
N GLN A 42 26.90 15.51 0.45
CA GLN A 42 26.02 14.66 -0.35
C GLN A 42 26.25 14.91 -1.84
N GLY A 43 26.66 13.87 -2.58
CA GLY A 43 26.78 13.95 -4.04
C GLY A 43 25.41 13.90 -4.72
N TYR A 44 25.26 14.58 -5.85
CA TYR A 44 24.02 14.49 -6.65
C TYR A 44 23.71 13.05 -7.09
N LYS A 45 24.75 12.22 -7.24
CA LYS A 45 24.64 10.77 -7.49
C LYS A 45 23.88 10.06 -6.37
N ASP A 46 24.21 10.36 -5.12
CA ASP A 46 23.61 9.70 -3.96
C ASP A 46 22.13 10.08 -3.81
N MET A 47 21.75 11.30 -4.18
CA MET A 47 20.35 11.70 -4.27
C MET A 47 19.62 10.94 -5.39
N CYS A 48 20.26 10.76 -6.55
CA CYS A 48 19.70 9.99 -7.65
C CYS A 48 19.56 8.50 -7.28
N GLU A 49 20.52 7.94 -6.53
CA GLU A 49 20.45 6.61 -5.93
C GLU A 49 19.31 6.50 -4.92
N ALA A 50 19.17 7.45 -4.01
CA ALA A 50 18.07 7.47 -3.06
C ALA A 50 16.71 7.61 -3.75
N THR A 51 16.61 8.43 -4.79
CA THR A 51 15.38 8.60 -5.57
C THR A 51 15.02 7.30 -6.30
N CYS A 52 16.01 6.65 -6.91
CA CYS A 52 15.81 5.34 -7.53
C CYS A 52 15.44 4.26 -6.50
N TYR A 53 16.03 4.29 -5.31
CA TYR A 53 15.68 3.38 -4.22
C TYR A 53 14.23 3.57 -3.73
N MET A 54 13.76 4.81 -3.66
CA MET A 54 12.39 5.14 -3.24
C MET A 54 11.37 4.94 -4.36
N GLU A 55 11.77 4.99 -5.62
CA GLU A 55 10.93 4.68 -6.77
C GLU A 55 10.81 3.16 -6.93
N PRO A 56 9.64 2.56 -6.67
CA PRO A 56 9.52 1.10 -6.60
C PRO A 56 9.93 0.38 -7.88
N ASN A 57 9.88 1.08 -9.01
CA ASN A 57 10.10 0.49 -10.32
C ASN A 57 11.48 0.81 -10.87
N CYS A 58 12.30 1.57 -10.18
CA CYS A 58 13.60 1.96 -10.72
C CYS A 58 14.59 0.78 -10.64
N ALA A 59 15.10 0.35 -11.80
CA ALA A 59 16.10 -0.71 -11.92
C ALA A 59 17.47 -0.17 -12.33
N SER A 60 17.53 1.02 -12.90
CA SER A 60 18.75 1.77 -13.20
C SER A 60 18.45 3.26 -13.30
N PHE A 61 19.49 4.08 -13.35
CA PHE A 61 19.35 5.50 -13.63
C PHE A 61 20.56 6.01 -14.40
N ASN A 62 20.33 7.05 -15.20
CA ASN A 62 21.39 7.89 -15.72
C ASN A 62 21.45 9.16 -14.88
N PHE A 63 22.65 9.59 -14.50
CA PHE A 63 22.83 10.89 -13.88
C PHE A 63 23.92 11.67 -14.60
N GLY A 64 23.67 12.95 -14.84
CA GLY A 64 24.57 13.77 -15.64
C GLY A 64 24.03 15.17 -15.85
N LEU A 65 24.80 15.98 -16.58
CA LEU A 65 24.44 17.36 -16.91
C LEU A 65 23.48 17.36 -18.11
N ALA A 66 22.26 17.88 -17.93
CA ALA A 66 21.32 18.08 -19.02
C ALA A 66 21.76 19.24 -19.93
N SER A 67 21.14 19.35 -21.11
CA SER A 67 21.45 20.38 -22.11
C SER A 67 21.17 21.80 -21.61
N ASP A 68 20.37 21.97 -20.56
CA ASP A 68 20.10 23.25 -19.90
C ASP A 68 21.09 23.57 -18.76
N GLY A 69 22.15 22.77 -18.63
CA GLY A 69 23.19 22.90 -17.61
C GLY A 69 22.87 22.24 -16.28
N LYS A 70 21.64 21.76 -16.05
CA LYS A 70 21.25 21.21 -14.74
C LYS A 70 21.65 19.76 -14.56
N MET A 71 22.14 19.43 -13.38
CA MET A 71 22.26 18.02 -12.96
C MET A 71 20.88 17.36 -12.95
N THR A 72 20.74 16.28 -13.72
CA THR A 72 19.48 15.56 -13.89
C THR A 72 19.68 14.08 -13.58
N CYS A 73 18.66 13.50 -12.97
CA CYS A 73 18.52 12.08 -12.70
C CYS A 73 17.41 11.52 -13.60
N GLU A 74 17.76 10.62 -14.51
CA GLU A 74 16.82 9.92 -15.38
C GLU A 74 16.65 8.49 -14.88
N LEU A 75 15.57 8.24 -14.16
CA LEU A 75 15.25 6.90 -13.66
C LEU A 75 14.80 6.00 -14.82
N ASN A 76 15.20 4.74 -14.76
CA ASN A 76 14.90 3.73 -15.75
C ASN A 76 14.48 2.43 -15.03
N ASN A 77 13.42 1.79 -15.48
CA ASN A 77 12.97 0.53 -14.90
C ASN A 77 13.65 -0.71 -15.52
N ASN A 78 14.50 -0.52 -16.52
CA ASN A 78 15.27 -1.59 -17.15
C ASN A 78 16.59 -1.84 -16.41
N SER A 79 17.01 -3.09 -16.39
CA SER A 79 18.27 -3.50 -15.75
C SER A 79 19.40 -3.62 -16.76
N ALA A 80 20.65 -3.53 -16.29
CA ALA A 80 21.87 -3.64 -17.12
C ALA A 80 22.03 -4.98 -17.89
N LYS A 81 21.12 -5.94 -17.70
CA LYS A 81 21.13 -7.25 -18.38
C LYS A 81 20.41 -7.26 -19.74
N ASP A 82 19.67 -6.21 -20.09
CA ASP A 82 19.08 -6.00 -21.43
C ASP A 82 19.76 -4.82 -22.15
N PRO A 83 21.04 -4.96 -22.56
CA PRO A 83 21.86 -3.87 -23.08
C PRO A 83 21.33 -3.25 -24.39
N GLY A 84 20.41 -3.91 -25.10
CA GLY A 84 19.80 -3.38 -26.33
C GLY A 84 18.79 -2.25 -26.13
N GLU A 85 18.29 -2.05 -24.90
CA GLU A 85 17.33 -0.98 -24.59
C GLU A 85 17.98 0.24 -23.91
N LEU A 86 19.27 0.13 -23.55
CA LEU A 86 20.03 1.22 -22.95
C LEU A 86 20.67 2.05 -24.06
N LYS A 87 20.37 3.35 -24.07
CA LYS A 87 21.01 4.30 -24.98
C LYS A 87 22.12 5.03 -24.23
N ASP A 88 23.35 4.85 -24.69
CA ASP A 88 24.47 5.66 -24.22
C ASP A 88 24.17 7.14 -24.46
N LYS A 89 24.27 7.93 -23.39
CA LYS A 89 24.03 9.37 -23.43
C LYS A 89 25.32 10.08 -23.03
N VAL A 90 25.91 10.80 -23.98
CA VAL A 90 27.16 11.55 -23.77
C VAL A 90 26.99 12.53 -22.61
N GLY A 91 27.91 12.48 -21.64
CA GLY A 91 27.88 13.34 -20.45
C GLY A 91 27.07 12.79 -19.27
N PHE A 92 26.46 11.61 -19.41
CA PHE A 92 25.74 10.92 -18.33
C PHE A 92 26.49 9.65 -17.90
N ILE A 93 26.41 9.34 -16.61
CA ILE A 93 26.89 8.09 -16.02
C ILE A 93 25.68 7.21 -15.75
N TYR A 94 25.73 5.98 -16.27
CA TYR A 94 24.73 4.96 -16.02
C TYR A 94 25.07 4.17 -14.75
N GLN A 95 24.07 3.95 -13.89
CA GLN A 95 24.15 3.07 -12.75
C GLN A 95 22.92 2.15 -12.72
N GLY A 96 23.16 0.84 -12.78
CA GLY A 96 22.11 -0.18 -12.68
C GLY A 96 22.16 -0.95 -11.37
N TYR A 97 20.99 -1.40 -10.90
CA TYR A 97 20.87 -2.35 -9.81
C TYR A 97 20.76 -3.77 -10.36
N LYS A 98 21.26 -4.75 -9.59
CA LYS A 98 21.20 -6.16 -9.99
C LYS A 98 19.74 -6.62 -10.00
N ASN A 99 19.21 -6.91 -11.19
CA ASN A 99 17.91 -7.55 -11.33
C ASN A 99 18.02 -9.06 -10.99
N THR A 100 17.48 -9.43 -9.83
CA THR A 100 17.40 -10.81 -9.33
C THR A 100 16.16 -11.55 -9.84
N CYS A 101 15.21 -10.85 -10.47
CA CYS A 101 13.97 -11.42 -11.01
C CYS A 101 14.15 -12.43 -12.14
N GLY A 102 15.25 -12.33 -12.90
CA GLY A 102 15.60 -13.35 -13.90
C GLY A 102 16.05 -14.68 -13.28
N SER A 103 16.37 -14.71 -11.99
CA SER A 103 16.83 -15.91 -11.27
C SER A 103 15.88 -16.41 -10.18
N SER A 104 14.98 -15.55 -9.67
CA SER A 104 14.03 -15.92 -8.62
C SER A 104 12.75 -16.50 -9.20
N LYS A 105 12.41 -17.73 -8.78
CA LYS A 105 11.11 -18.33 -9.07
C LYS A 105 10.07 -17.65 -8.19
N CYS A 106 9.31 -16.71 -8.74
CA CYS A 106 8.13 -16.15 -8.07
C CYS A 106 7.21 -17.27 -7.61
N LEU A 107 6.61 -17.14 -6.42
CA LEU A 107 5.46 -17.96 -6.04
C LEU A 107 4.30 -17.70 -7.01
N SER A 108 3.47 -18.73 -7.24
CA SER A 108 2.24 -18.59 -8.03
C SER A 108 1.36 -17.49 -7.42
N GLY A 109 0.90 -16.54 -8.25
CA GLY A 109 0.14 -15.39 -7.77
C GLY A 109 0.98 -14.21 -7.26
N SER A 110 2.29 -14.23 -7.47
CA SER A 110 3.18 -13.09 -7.19
C SER A 110 3.85 -12.59 -8.47
N PHE A 111 4.40 -11.38 -8.44
CA PHE A 111 5.31 -10.85 -9.46
C PHE A 111 6.63 -10.45 -8.83
N CYS A 112 7.70 -10.48 -9.62
CA CYS A 112 9.01 -10.06 -9.14
C CYS A 112 9.20 -8.55 -9.28
N GLN A 113 9.75 -7.95 -8.23
CA GLN A 113 10.11 -6.55 -8.20
C GLN A 113 11.52 -6.40 -7.64
N THR A 114 12.39 -5.75 -8.40
CA THR A 114 13.75 -5.43 -8.01
C THR A 114 13.73 -4.40 -6.87
N GLY A 115 14.59 -4.58 -5.86
CA GLY A 115 14.71 -3.63 -4.74
C GLY A 115 13.74 -3.84 -3.57
N TYR A 116 12.89 -4.89 -3.60
CA TYR A 116 11.94 -5.18 -2.52
C TYR A 116 12.41 -6.32 -1.59
N GLY A 117 13.30 -5.99 -0.63
CA GLY A 117 13.76 -6.88 0.44
C GLY A 117 14.36 -8.23 -0.04
N GLU A 118 14.62 -9.15 0.90
CA GLU A 118 15.21 -10.47 0.57
C GLU A 118 14.28 -11.35 -0.29
N LYS A 119 12.98 -11.05 -0.31
CA LYS A 119 11.96 -11.86 -0.99
C LYS A 119 11.62 -11.39 -2.41
N ASN A 120 12.07 -10.22 -2.87
CA ASN A 120 11.96 -9.68 -4.26
C ASN A 120 10.60 -9.88 -4.97
N HIS A 121 9.48 -10.04 -4.24
CA HIS A 121 8.18 -10.36 -4.82
C HIS A 121 7.06 -9.56 -4.17
N ARG A 122 6.07 -9.13 -4.97
CA ARG A 122 4.79 -8.59 -4.52
C ARG A 122 3.66 -9.55 -4.88
N SER A 123 2.73 -9.75 -3.94
CA SER A 123 1.52 -10.55 -4.16
C SER A 123 0.58 -9.84 -5.13
N LYS A 124 0.03 -10.57 -6.10
CA LYS A 124 -1.05 -10.11 -7.00
C LYS A 124 -2.42 -10.05 -6.31
N TYR A 125 -2.52 -10.63 -5.12
CA TYR A 125 -3.76 -10.71 -4.35
C TYR A 125 -3.62 -9.95 -3.03
N ILE A 126 -4.73 -9.37 -2.59
CA ILE A 126 -5.01 -9.03 -1.20
C ILE A 126 -5.60 -10.29 -0.57
N THR A 127 -5.00 -10.80 0.49
CA THR A 127 -5.50 -11.97 1.22
C THR A 127 -6.33 -11.50 2.40
N VAL A 128 -7.61 -11.85 2.41
CA VAL A 128 -8.56 -11.47 3.46
C VAL A 128 -8.97 -12.73 4.23
N ASN A 129 -8.90 -12.66 5.55
CA ASN A 129 -9.54 -13.61 6.46
C ASN A 129 -10.38 -12.83 7.46
N VAL A 130 -11.64 -13.19 7.62
CA VAL A 130 -12.57 -12.54 8.54
C VAL A 130 -13.16 -13.56 9.48
N LYS A 131 -13.27 -13.20 10.76
CA LYS A 131 -13.97 -14.00 11.76
C LYS A 131 -14.84 -13.12 12.64
N SER A 132 -16.06 -13.55 12.87
CA SER A 132 -17.03 -12.89 13.75
C SER A 132 -17.34 -13.79 14.93
N TYR A 133 -17.54 -13.17 16.09
CA TYR A 133 -17.63 -13.87 17.37
C TYR A 133 -18.70 -13.25 18.25
N ALA A 134 -19.48 -14.07 18.95
CA ALA A 134 -20.30 -13.56 20.03
C ALA A 134 -19.52 -13.53 21.35
N LYS A 135 -19.92 -12.65 22.27
CA LYS A 135 -19.37 -12.57 23.61
C LYS A 135 -20.11 -13.58 24.48
N GLY A 136 -19.44 -14.70 24.76
CA GLY A 136 -19.99 -15.83 25.51
C GLY A 136 -18.87 -16.72 26.07
N SER A 137 -19.17 -17.98 26.36
CA SER A 137 -18.23 -18.94 26.98
C SER A 137 -17.03 -19.34 26.10
N PHE A 138 -17.03 -18.97 24.83
CA PHE A 138 -15.89 -19.15 23.92
C PHE A 138 -15.07 -17.84 23.88
N HIS A 139 -13.82 -17.89 24.34
CA HIS A 139 -12.89 -16.76 24.44
C HIS A 139 -12.33 -16.29 23.08
N GLY A 140 -13.19 -16.06 22.08
CA GLY A 140 -12.79 -15.52 20.79
C GLY A 140 -13.09 -14.03 20.65
N LEU A 141 -12.24 -13.30 19.94
CA LEU A 141 -12.49 -11.93 19.50
C LEU A 141 -12.72 -11.92 17.99
N SER A 142 -13.50 -10.96 17.50
CA SER A 142 -13.61 -10.74 16.07
C SER A 142 -12.25 -10.37 15.46
N GLU A 143 -12.05 -10.76 14.21
CA GLU A 143 -10.81 -10.57 13.45
C GLU A 143 -11.14 -10.10 12.03
N ILE A 144 -10.33 -9.17 11.52
CA ILE A 144 -10.35 -8.72 10.12
C ILE A 144 -8.89 -8.67 9.70
N ILE A 145 -8.39 -9.77 9.14
CA ILE A 145 -6.99 -9.93 8.79
C ILE A 145 -6.83 -9.69 7.29
N VAL A 146 -6.05 -8.67 6.93
CA VAL A 146 -5.72 -8.32 5.55
C VAL A 146 -4.21 -8.36 5.37
N ASP A 147 -3.73 -9.19 4.44
CA ASP A 147 -2.31 -9.46 4.19
C ASP A 147 -1.52 -9.77 5.49
N GLY A 148 -2.16 -10.48 6.43
CA GLY A 148 -1.58 -10.89 7.72
C GLY A 148 -1.67 -9.85 8.84
N THR A 149 -2.21 -8.65 8.58
CA THR A 149 -2.41 -7.59 9.58
C THR A 149 -3.87 -7.54 10.04
N ASP A 150 -4.11 -7.50 11.35
CA ASP A 150 -5.46 -7.39 11.91
C ASP A 150 -5.92 -5.92 12.02
N TYR A 151 -7.04 -5.60 11.38
CA TYR A 151 -7.67 -4.29 11.35
C TYR A 151 -8.93 -4.20 12.22
N CYS A 152 -9.35 -5.29 12.87
CA CYS A 152 -10.55 -5.29 13.68
C CYS A 152 -10.39 -4.45 14.97
N LEU A 153 -11.42 -3.69 15.34
CA LEU A 153 -11.46 -2.93 16.59
C LEU A 153 -11.89 -3.77 17.80
N LYS A 154 -12.46 -4.96 17.55
CA LYS A 154 -12.86 -5.93 18.59
C LYS A 154 -13.88 -5.36 19.58
N GLN A 155 -14.73 -4.46 19.10
CA GLN A 155 -15.80 -3.82 19.87
C GLN A 155 -17.16 -4.38 19.47
N ARG A 156 -18.15 -4.30 20.37
CA ARG A 156 -19.51 -4.80 20.13
C ARG A 156 -20.12 -4.16 18.88
N GLY A 157 -20.94 -4.92 18.16
CA GLY A 157 -21.60 -4.48 16.93
C GLY A 157 -20.80 -4.81 15.68
N HIS A 158 -20.88 -3.96 14.66
CA HIS A 158 -20.19 -4.16 13.39
C HIS A 158 -18.80 -3.51 13.42
N ASN A 159 -17.78 -4.24 13.00
CA ASN A 159 -16.41 -3.75 12.84
C ASN A 159 -16.09 -3.73 11.34
N PHE A 160 -15.57 -2.62 10.84
CA PHE A 160 -15.28 -2.39 9.42
C PHE A 160 -13.79 -2.18 9.19
N ALA A 161 -13.29 -2.65 8.04
CA ALA A 161 -12.05 -2.18 7.44
C ALA A 161 -12.23 -2.02 5.92
N ALA A 162 -11.78 -0.90 5.39
CA ALA A 162 -11.91 -0.55 3.97
C ALA A 162 -10.54 -0.32 3.32
N PHE A 163 -10.41 -0.77 2.08
CA PHE A 163 -9.19 -0.68 1.27
C PHE A 163 -9.55 -0.32 -0.17
N SER A 164 -8.67 0.39 -0.86
CA SER A 164 -8.74 0.46 -2.31
C SER A 164 -8.37 -0.89 -2.91
N MET A 165 -8.82 -1.15 -4.13
CA MET A 165 -8.59 -2.44 -4.80
C MET A 165 -7.12 -2.73 -5.12
N ASN A 166 -6.20 -1.77 -5.00
CA ASN A 166 -4.75 -2.01 -5.07
C ASN A 166 -4.14 -2.50 -3.73
N GLY A 167 -4.92 -2.51 -2.64
CA GLY A 167 -4.51 -2.90 -1.29
C GLY A 167 -4.13 -1.75 -0.36
N THR A 168 -4.26 -0.48 -0.76
CA THR A 168 -4.02 0.65 0.15
C THR A 168 -5.15 0.77 1.17
N PHE A 169 -4.79 0.88 2.44
CA PHE A 169 -5.74 1.09 3.53
C PHE A 169 -6.45 2.44 3.41
N ILE A 170 -7.77 2.45 3.56
CA ILE A 170 -8.60 3.66 3.54
C ILE A 170 -8.99 4.04 4.97
N SER A 171 -9.73 3.18 5.67
CA SER A 171 -10.24 3.46 7.01
C SER A 171 -10.72 2.20 7.73
N LYS A 172 -10.98 2.31 9.04
CA LYS A 172 -11.65 1.31 9.86
C LYS A 172 -12.59 1.99 10.84
N ALA A 173 -13.69 1.33 11.19
CA ALA A 173 -14.71 1.87 12.08
C ALA A 173 -15.39 0.76 12.88
N ASN A 174 -16.09 1.15 13.95
CA ASN A 174 -16.99 0.27 14.70
C ASN A 174 -18.31 0.99 14.96
N PHE A 175 -19.40 0.25 14.83
CA PHE A 175 -20.75 0.73 15.07
C PHE A 175 -21.44 -0.24 16.05
N ASP A 176 -21.74 0.24 17.26
CA ASP A 176 -22.44 -0.55 18.30
C ASP A 176 -23.94 -0.64 17.99
N THR A 177 -24.27 -1.39 16.93
CA THR A 177 -25.65 -1.61 16.45
C THR A 177 -26.52 -2.45 17.40
N TYR A 178 -26.01 -2.78 18.59
CA TYR A 178 -26.80 -3.32 19.68
C TYR A 178 -27.09 -2.27 20.76
N GLY A 179 -26.08 -1.49 21.15
CA GLY A 179 -26.16 -0.52 22.25
C GLY A 179 -26.59 0.89 21.87
N SER A 180 -26.44 1.28 20.60
CA SER A 180 -26.74 2.63 20.12
C SER A 180 -27.83 2.62 19.05
N ALA A 181 -28.84 3.48 19.22
CA ALA A 181 -29.90 3.67 18.25
C ALA A 181 -29.47 4.45 17.01
N THR A 182 -28.37 5.21 17.08
CA THR A 182 -27.82 5.99 15.95
C THR A 182 -26.76 5.24 15.14
N ALA A 183 -26.28 4.10 15.66
CA ALA A 183 -25.21 3.34 15.01
C ALA A 183 -25.57 2.87 13.60
N ASP A 184 -26.86 2.69 13.32
CA ASP A 184 -27.38 2.30 12.01
C ASP A 184 -27.19 3.41 10.96
N ASP A 185 -27.58 4.64 11.32
CA ASP A 185 -27.39 5.85 10.49
C ASP A 185 -25.90 6.10 10.24
N GLU A 186 -25.08 6.04 11.30
CA GLU A 186 -23.63 6.24 11.22
C GLU A 186 -22.96 5.18 10.33
N MET A 187 -23.40 3.92 10.42
CA MET A 187 -22.91 2.83 9.59
C MET A 187 -23.30 3.02 8.12
N ARG A 188 -24.54 3.41 7.84
CA ARG A 188 -25.00 3.74 6.49
C ARG A 188 -24.16 4.87 5.89
N ASP A 189 -23.97 5.95 6.64
CA ASP A 189 -23.26 7.14 6.16
C ASP A 189 -21.78 6.83 5.92
N TYR A 190 -21.15 6.06 6.82
CA TYR A 190 -19.79 5.55 6.61
C TYR A 190 -19.67 4.76 5.30
N ILE A 191 -20.59 3.82 5.02
CA ILE A 191 -20.58 3.06 3.77
C ILE A 191 -20.76 3.99 2.56
N ASN A 192 -21.64 4.98 2.65
CA ASN A 192 -21.91 5.94 1.58
C ASN A 192 -20.69 6.84 1.29
N ASP A 193 -19.96 7.24 2.31
CA ASP A 193 -18.78 8.12 2.20
C ASP A 193 -17.52 7.39 1.71
N LEU A 194 -17.47 6.06 1.77
CA LEU A 194 -16.35 5.31 1.20
C LEU A 194 -16.19 5.60 -0.30
N PRO A 195 -14.94 5.68 -0.82
CA PRO A 195 -14.70 5.79 -2.25
C PRO A 195 -15.36 4.66 -3.03
N SER A 196 -15.86 4.96 -4.22
CA SER A 196 -16.27 3.90 -5.15
C SER A 196 -15.08 3.01 -5.51
N ASN A 197 -15.35 1.75 -5.87
CA ASN A 197 -14.35 0.73 -6.13
C ASN A 197 -13.44 0.42 -4.92
N SER A 198 -14.09 0.13 -3.78
CA SER A 198 -13.40 -0.21 -2.52
C SER A 198 -13.74 -1.63 -2.07
N LEU A 199 -12.74 -2.33 -1.56
CA LEU A 199 -12.89 -3.55 -0.78
C LEU A 199 -13.34 -3.18 0.64
N VAL A 200 -14.43 -3.77 1.12
CA VAL A 200 -15.00 -3.50 2.45
C VAL A 200 -15.19 -4.81 3.20
N ILE A 201 -14.55 -4.95 4.35
CA ILE A 201 -14.65 -6.13 5.20
C ILE A 201 -15.41 -5.76 6.47
N ILE A 202 -16.39 -6.60 6.83
CA ILE A 202 -17.24 -6.43 7.99
C ILE A 202 -17.18 -7.68 8.85
N SER A 203 -17.00 -7.50 10.15
CA SER A 203 -17.11 -8.56 11.15
C SER A 203 -17.95 -8.11 12.33
N THR A 204 -18.92 -8.92 12.75
CA THR A 204 -19.68 -8.65 13.99
C THR A 204 -18.99 -9.19 15.23
N TYR A 205 -19.19 -8.49 16.35
CA TYR A 205 -18.76 -8.95 17.67
C TYR A 205 -19.83 -8.74 18.75
N ASP A 206 -19.91 -9.68 19.69
CA ASP A 206 -20.91 -9.73 20.76
C ASP A 206 -22.34 -9.82 20.24
N SER A 207 -22.96 -8.69 19.93
CA SER A 207 -24.33 -8.54 19.46
C SER A 207 -24.37 -7.36 18.49
N ALA A 208 -25.15 -7.47 17.42
CA ALA A 208 -25.14 -6.51 16.31
C ALA A 208 -26.51 -6.33 15.65
N GLU A 209 -27.57 -6.90 16.20
CA GLU A 209 -28.84 -7.18 15.49
C GLU A 209 -29.99 -6.19 15.76
N ARG A 210 -29.80 -5.25 16.70
CA ARG A 210 -30.89 -4.42 17.25
C ARG A 210 -31.22 -3.19 16.41
N HIS A 211 -30.20 -2.50 15.91
CA HIS A 211 -30.30 -1.22 15.20
C HIS A 211 -29.54 -1.31 13.87
N VAL A 212 -30.14 -1.94 12.85
CA VAL A 212 -29.48 -2.23 11.55
C VAL A 212 -30.39 -2.08 10.31
N ALA A 213 -31.65 -1.67 10.49
CA ALA A 213 -32.62 -1.66 9.41
C ALA A 213 -32.32 -0.59 8.35
N ASP A 214 -31.83 0.58 8.76
CA ASP A 214 -31.57 1.73 7.89
C ASP A 214 -30.29 1.56 7.06
N ALA A 215 -29.34 0.75 7.53
CA ALA A 215 -28.13 0.39 6.79
C ALA A 215 -28.33 -0.78 5.80
N TYR A 216 -29.49 -1.46 5.77
CA TYR A 216 -29.67 -2.62 4.89
C TYR A 216 -29.44 -2.32 3.41
N ASN A 217 -29.87 -1.16 2.92
CA ASN A 217 -29.62 -0.77 1.53
C ASN A 217 -28.13 -0.50 1.29
N ALA A 218 -27.43 0.10 2.25
CA ALA A 218 -26.00 0.31 2.18
C ALA A 218 -25.22 -1.02 2.22
N LEU A 219 -25.61 -1.97 3.07
CA LEU A 219 -25.02 -3.31 3.10
C LEU A 219 -25.23 -4.06 1.78
N ARG A 220 -26.44 -4.01 1.20
CA ARG A 220 -26.71 -4.58 -0.13
C ARG A 220 -25.87 -3.92 -1.23
N SER A 221 -25.57 -2.63 -1.11
CA SER A 221 -24.68 -1.94 -2.07
C SER A 221 -23.24 -2.47 -2.06
N LEU A 222 -22.83 -3.16 -0.97
CA LEU A 222 -21.56 -3.86 -0.84
C LEU A 222 -21.61 -5.31 -1.35
N GLY A 223 -22.78 -5.78 -1.79
CA GLY A 223 -23.03 -7.15 -2.23
C GLY A 223 -23.58 -8.09 -1.16
N ALA A 224 -23.98 -7.58 0.02
CA ALA A 224 -24.67 -8.40 1.01
C ALA A 224 -26.02 -8.91 0.48
N VAL A 225 -26.36 -10.14 0.83
CA VAL A 225 -27.65 -10.77 0.53
C VAL A 225 -28.31 -11.26 1.82
N GLU A 226 -29.61 -11.57 1.76
CA GLU A 226 -30.30 -12.09 2.95
C GLU A 226 -29.68 -13.42 3.41
N PRO A 227 -29.54 -13.65 4.73
CA PRO A 227 -29.89 -12.73 5.81
C PRO A 227 -28.82 -11.64 6.05
N LEU A 228 -29.26 -10.38 6.20
CA LEU A 228 -28.36 -9.24 6.49
C LEU A 228 -27.97 -9.10 7.97
N LYS A 229 -28.53 -9.94 8.83
CA LYS A 229 -28.21 -10.03 10.27
C LYS A 229 -28.47 -11.43 10.78
N SER A 230 -27.96 -11.72 11.96
CA SER A 230 -28.30 -12.92 12.74
C SER A 230 -29.14 -12.55 13.96
N GLY A 231 -29.65 -13.54 14.70
CA GLY A 231 -30.37 -13.31 15.96
C GLY A 231 -29.51 -12.73 17.08
N TYR A 232 -30.08 -12.64 18.30
CA TYR A 232 -29.34 -12.19 19.49
C TYR A 232 -28.05 -12.97 19.66
N ARG A 233 -26.92 -12.26 19.74
CA ARG A 233 -25.57 -12.86 19.78
C ARG A 233 -25.28 -13.83 18.64
N GLY A 234 -25.92 -13.66 17.50
CA GLY A 234 -25.55 -14.31 16.27
C GLY A 234 -24.32 -13.63 15.65
N THR A 235 -23.58 -14.38 14.86
CA THR A 235 -22.38 -13.89 14.16
C THR A 235 -22.70 -13.69 12.68
N TRP A 236 -22.05 -12.71 12.07
CA TRP A 236 -22.23 -12.34 10.67
C TRP A 236 -20.98 -11.63 10.16
N PHE A 237 -20.53 -11.98 8.96
CA PHE A 237 -19.45 -11.30 8.28
C PHE A 237 -19.79 -11.02 6.81
N LEU A 238 -19.09 -10.04 6.24
CA LEU A 238 -19.08 -9.78 4.81
C LEU A 238 -17.66 -9.42 4.36
N ILE A 239 -17.22 -10.02 3.26
CA ILE A 239 -16.15 -9.51 2.41
C ILE A 239 -16.87 -8.97 1.17
N GLY A 240 -17.05 -7.65 1.13
CA GLY A 240 -17.89 -6.96 0.16
C GLY A 240 -17.11 -5.98 -0.71
N HIS A 241 -17.81 -5.43 -1.70
CA HIS A 241 -17.24 -4.47 -2.66
C HIS A 241 -18.18 -3.29 -2.84
N LYS A 242 -17.69 -2.09 -2.56
CA LYS A 242 -18.38 -0.85 -2.95
C LYS A 242 -18.09 -0.58 -4.43
N GLY A 243 -19.13 -0.55 -5.25
CA GLY A 243 -19.02 -0.25 -6.69
C GLY A 243 -19.53 -1.34 -7.62
N GLY A 244 -20.14 -2.40 -7.09
CA GLY A 244 -20.83 -3.41 -7.89
C GLY A 244 -20.44 -4.85 -7.55
N PRO A 245 -21.05 -5.85 -8.21
CA PRO A 245 -20.83 -7.26 -7.91
C PRO A 245 -19.41 -7.70 -8.28
N ARG A 246 -18.81 -8.56 -7.45
CA ARG A 246 -17.52 -9.21 -7.70
C ARG A 246 -17.61 -10.70 -7.35
N PRO A 247 -16.88 -11.59 -8.04
CA PRO A 247 -16.99 -13.04 -7.84
C PRO A 247 -16.45 -13.54 -6.49
N TRP A 248 -15.61 -12.73 -5.82
CA TRP A 248 -15.03 -13.04 -4.52
C TRP A 248 -15.83 -12.49 -3.35
N ILE A 249 -16.95 -11.78 -3.59
CA ILE A 249 -17.83 -11.33 -2.52
C ILE A 249 -18.35 -12.57 -1.79
N THR A 250 -18.16 -12.58 -0.48
CA THR A 250 -18.58 -13.70 0.36
C THR A 250 -19.12 -13.19 1.68
N GLN A 251 -20.13 -13.88 2.17
CA GLN A 251 -20.76 -13.59 3.45
C GLN A 251 -21.06 -14.91 4.16
N GLY A 252 -21.25 -14.83 5.46
CA GLY A 252 -21.67 -15.98 6.24
C GLY A 252 -22.15 -15.54 7.60
N ASN A 253 -22.99 -16.38 8.19
CA ASN A 253 -23.65 -16.09 9.43
C ASN A 253 -23.92 -17.37 10.21
N HIS A 254 -23.99 -17.26 11.53
CA HIS A 254 -24.49 -18.32 12.38
C HIS A 254 -25.38 -17.76 13.48
N GLU A 255 -26.36 -18.56 13.88
CA GLU A 255 -27.18 -18.29 15.06
C GLU A 255 -26.41 -18.59 16.36
N SER A 256 -26.85 -17.94 17.44
CA SER A 256 -26.51 -18.29 18.84
C SER A 256 -25.04 -18.63 19.11
N SER A 257 -24.18 -17.60 19.15
CA SER A 257 -22.80 -17.63 19.65
C SER A 257 -21.79 -18.54 18.96
N VAL A 258 -22.16 -19.16 17.84
CA VAL A 258 -21.22 -19.90 16.98
C VAL A 258 -20.41 -18.89 16.15
N PRO A 259 -19.08 -18.99 16.07
CA PRO A 259 -18.28 -18.11 15.21
C PRO A 259 -18.56 -18.35 13.73
N SER A 260 -18.64 -17.28 12.94
CA SER A 260 -18.68 -17.34 11.47
C SER A 260 -17.35 -16.86 10.90
N MET A 261 -16.87 -17.52 9.84
CA MET A 261 -15.59 -17.19 9.23
C MET A 261 -15.63 -17.30 7.71
N GLY A 262 -14.83 -16.48 7.05
CA GLY A 262 -14.67 -16.47 5.61
C GLY A 262 -13.29 -15.99 5.19
N SER A 263 -12.93 -16.31 3.95
CA SER A 263 -11.70 -15.83 3.34
C SER A 263 -11.91 -15.52 1.87
N ALA A 264 -11.08 -14.62 1.35
CA ALA A 264 -11.05 -14.27 -0.06
C ALA A 264 -9.63 -13.92 -0.50
N HIS A 265 -9.31 -14.26 -1.75
CA HIS A 265 -8.15 -13.72 -2.47
C HIS A 265 -8.66 -12.71 -3.49
N VAL A 266 -8.50 -11.44 -3.16
CA VAL A 266 -8.96 -10.33 -4.00
C VAL A 266 -7.83 -9.94 -4.92
N GLN A 267 -8.02 -10.06 -6.24
CA GLN A 267 -7.02 -9.66 -7.20
C GLN A 267 -6.81 -8.15 -7.13
N LYS A 268 -5.55 -7.72 -6.97
CA LYS A 268 -5.23 -6.30 -6.89
C LYS A 268 -5.54 -5.60 -8.21
N GLU A 269 -6.17 -4.44 -8.15
CA GLU A 269 -6.45 -3.59 -9.31
C GLU A 269 -5.48 -2.42 -9.39
N GLY A 270 -5.32 -1.89 -10.60
CA GLY A 270 -4.35 -0.87 -10.94
C GLY A 270 -3.15 -1.42 -11.71
N CYS A 271 -2.29 -0.51 -12.13
CA CYS A 271 -1.07 -0.83 -12.86
C CYS A 271 0.08 -1.01 -11.86
N PHE A 272 0.59 -2.23 -11.82
CA PHE A 272 1.78 -2.58 -11.06
C PHE A 272 2.92 -2.71 -12.06
N ALA A 273 4.01 -1.97 -11.85
CA ALA A 273 5.11 -2.08 -12.79
C ALA A 273 5.71 -3.49 -12.69
N HIS A 274 5.90 -4.08 -13.87
CA HIS A 274 6.67 -5.29 -14.04
C HIS A 274 8.13 -4.92 -14.30
N ALA A 275 9.00 -5.93 -14.36
CA ALA A 275 10.43 -5.81 -14.55
C ALA A 275 10.89 -5.22 -15.91
N SER A 276 10.01 -4.61 -16.72
CA SER A 276 10.35 -3.89 -17.95
C SER A 276 9.38 -2.74 -18.25
N LEU A 277 9.85 -1.67 -18.91
CA LEU A 277 9.07 -0.46 -19.29
C LEU A 277 7.82 -0.80 -20.13
N TYR A 278 7.79 -1.99 -20.71
CA TYR A 278 6.77 -2.46 -21.63
C TYR A 278 5.80 -3.50 -21.05
N GLN A 279 6.02 -3.93 -19.81
CA GLN A 279 5.07 -4.79 -19.10
C GLN A 279 4.59 -4.02 -17.86
N GLN A 280 3.40 -3.47 -17.94
CA GLN A 280 2.63 -3.15 -16.75
C GLN A 280 1.61 -4.26 -16.60
N TRP A 281 1.56 -4.89 -15.43
CA TRP A 281 0.39 -5.70 -15.12
C TRP A 281 -0.66 -4.73 -14.61
N CYS A 282 -1.48 -4.25 -15.55
CA CYS A 282 -2.68 -3.51 -15.24
C CYS A 282 -3.81 -4.52 -15.11
N ASN A 283 -4.35 -4.62 -13.90
CA ASN A 283 -5.63 -5.26 -13.71
C ASN A 283 -6.69 -4.16 -13.61
N PRO A 284 -7.57 -4.03 -14.63
CA PRO A 284 -8.62 -3.02 -14.63
C PRO A 284 -9.62 -3.21 -13.50
#